data_AF-A0A257JUY6-F1
#
_entry.id   AF-A0A257JUY6-F1
#
_cell.length_a   1.000
_cell.length_b   1.000
_cell.length_c   1.000
_cell.angle_alpha   90.00
_cell.angle_beta   90.00
_cell.angle_gamma   90.00
#
_symmetry.space_group_name_H-M   'P 1'
#
loop_
_entity.id
_entity.type
_entity.pdbx_description
1 polymer ?
#
loop_
_entity_poly.entity_id
_entity_poly.type
_entity_poly.pdbx_seq_one_letter_code
_entity_poly.pdbx_strand_id
1 'polypeptide(L)'
;SKELTEKINSFYNWEYNENFSNENLDSIFIGTIDTTKIKTDSQKISFLIGAFTRFGKKNDAVYSINGTSSVENFKIYGRFLKDLRCNEIREVIIEAVGPTLTVYFQPSDRLKKYLTYYIPNPRDY
;
A
#
# COMPACT_ATOMS: atom_id res chain seq x y z
N SER A 1 -7.29 15.82 -16.29
CA SER A 1 -6.84 15.55 -17.68
C SER A 1 -7.19 14.11 -18.02
N LYS A 2 -7.78 13.86 -19.19
CA LYS A 2 -8.18 12.51 -19.67
C LYS A 2 -6.99 11.54 -19.65
N GLU A 3 -5.83 11.99 -20.11
CA GLU A 3 -4.59 11.18 -20.17
C GLU A 3 -4.12 10.73 -18.79
N LEU A 4 -4.24 11.59 -17.76
CA LEU A 4 -3.87 11.22 -16.40
C LEU A 4 -4.80 10.13 -15.85
N THR A 5 -6.10 10.26 -16.10
CA THR A 5 -7.10 9.26 -15.69
C THR A 5 -6.84 7.93 -16.37
N GLU A 6 -6.60 7.92 -17.68
CA GLU A 6 -6.26 6.70 -18.44
C GLU A 6 -4.99 6.05 -17.90
N LYS A 7 -3.97 6.86 -17.59
CA LYS A 7 -2.72 6.37 -17.01
C LYS A 7 -2.94 5.75 -15.63
N ILE A 8 -3.71 6.39 -14.75
CA ILE A 8 -4.03 5.83 -13.42
C ILE A 8 -4.83 4.53 -13.59
N ASN A 9 -5.87 4.53 -14.42
CA ASN A 9 -6.73 3.37 -14.66
C ASN A 9 -5.96 2.19 -15.25
N SER A 10 -4.88 2.43 -15.99
CA SER A 10 -4.02 1.36 -16.53
C SER A 10 -3.32 0.53 -15.45
N PHE A 11 -3.22 1.03 -14.21
CA PHE A 11 -2.66 0.28 -13.07
C PHE A 11 -3.70 -0.56 -12.33
N TYR A 12 -4.97 -0.58 -12.77
CA TYR A 12 -6.02 -1.37 -12.13
C TYR A 12 -6.54 -2.43 -13.09
N ASN A 13 -6.80 -3.62 -12.55
CA ASN A 13 -7.64 -4.63 -13.17
C ASN A 13 -9.07 -4.35 -12.70
N TRP A 14 -9.95 -4.06 -13.66
CA TRP A 14 -11.34 -3.72 -13.39
C TRP A 14 -12.21 -4.94 -13.58
N GLU A 15 -12.98 -5.27 -12.56
CA GLU A 15 -13.93 -6.36 -12.59
C GLU A 15 -15.31 -5.84 -12.23
N TYR A 16 -16.32 -6.38 -12.91
CA TYR A 16 -17.70 -6.08 -12.57
C TYR A 16 -18.06 -6.74 -11.24
N ASN A 17 -18.67 -6.00 -10.33
CA ASN A 17 -19.10 -6.52 -9.05
C ASN A 17 -20.63 -6.64 -8.98
N GLU A 18 -21.13 -7.87 -9.13
CA GLU A 18 -22.56 -8.18 -9.07
C GLU A 18 -23.19 -7.94 -7.69
N ASN A 19 -22.39 -7.81 -6.63
CA ASN A 19 -22.87 -7.61 -5.26
C ASN A 19 -23.08 -6.13 -4.89
N PHE A 20 -22.69 -5.21 -5.77
CA PHE A 20 -22.82 -3.77 -5.54
C PHE A 20 -23.47 -3.11 -6.75
N SER A 21 -24.57 -2.42 -6.50
CA SER A 21 -25.23 -1.58 -7.49
C SER A 21 -25.51 -0.21 -6.88
N ASN A 22 -25.56 0.83 -7.72
CA ASN A 22 -26.01 2.14 -7.25
C ASN A 22 -27.55 2.17 -7.20
N GLU A 23 -28.12 3.31 -6.78
CA GLU A 23 -29.57 3.52 -6.73
C GLU A 23 -30.31 3.29 -8.06
N ASN A 24 -29.59 3.36 -9.19
CA ASN A 24 -30.13 3.15 -10.54
C ASN A 24 -29.86 1.74 -11.09
N LEU A 25 -29.32 0.83 -10.27
CA LEU A 25 -28.85 -0.50 -10.68
C LEU A 25 -27.71 -0.48 -11.71
N ASP A 26 -26.96 0.63 -11.79
CA ASP A 26 -25.79 0.69 -12.66
C ASP A 26 -24.70 -0.26 -12.16
N SER A 27 -23.98 -0.82 -13.14
CA SER A 27 -22.88 -1.72 -12.87
C SER A 27 -21.74 -1.01 -12.12
N ILE A 28 -21.44 -1.43 -10.90
CA ILE A 28 -20.28 -0.94 -10.15
C ILE A 28 -19.07 -1.82 -10.49
N PHE A 29 -18.03 -1.19 -11.03
CA PHE A 29 -16.73 -1.83 -11.22
C PHE A 29 -15.88 -1.66 -9.96
N ILE A 30 -15.23 -2.74 -9.55
CA ILE A 30 -14.19 -2.71 -8.53
C ILE A 30 -12.82 -2.83 -9.20
N GLY A 31 -11.88 -2.01 -8.76
CA GLY A 31 -10.51 -2.00 -9.28
C GLY A 31 -9.56 -2.63 -8.28
N THR A 32 -8.82 -3.66 -8.70
CA THR A 32 -7.69 -4.20 -7.93
C THR A 32 -6.38 -3.71 -8.57
N ILE A 33 -5.44 -3.24 -7.76
CA ILE A 33 -4.17 -2.74 -8.29
C ILE A 33 -3.36 -3.88 -8.94
N ASP A 34 -2.93 -3.67 -10.17
CA ASP A 34 -2.05 -4.57 -10.91
C ASP A 34 -0.60 -4.31 -10.54
N THR A 35 -0.15 -4.99 -9.49
CA THR A 35 1.23 -4.85 -9.02
C THR A 35 2.30 -5.36 -9.98
N THR A 36 1.94 -6.12 -11.03
CA THR A 36 2.89 -6.58 -12.04
C THR A 36 3.43 -5.44 -12.91
N LYS A 37 2.70 -4.32 -12.95
CA LYS A 37 3.10 -3.07 -13.61
C LYS A 37 4.06 -2.21 -12.78
N ILE A 38 4.23 -2.52 -11.49
CA ILE A 38 5.17 -1.86 -10.58
C ILE A 38 6.51 -2.59 -10.64
N LYS A 39 7.37 -2.20 -11.58
CA LYS A 39 8.60 -2.93 -11.92
C LYS A 39 9.85 -2.30 -11.33
N THR A 40 9.95 -0.97 -11.41
CA THR A 40 11.18 -0.27 -11.01
C THR A 40 11.19 0.04 -9.52
N ASP A 41 12.39 0.14 -8.95
CA ASP A 41 12.54 0.52 -7.55
C ASP A 41 11.89 1.87 -7.24
N SER A 42 11.94 2.85 -8.16
CA SER A 42 11.29 4.14 -7.97
C SER A 42 9.76 4.02 -7.87
N GLN A 43 9.15 3.11 -8.64
CA GLN A 43 7.71 2.83 -8.55
C GLN A 43 7.38 2.13 -7.22
N LYS A 44 8.19 1.15 -6.81
CA LYS A 44 8.03 0.44 -5.51
C LYS A 44 8.16 1.41 -4.34
N ILE A 45 9.16 2.29 -4.38
CA ILE A 45 9.37 3.36 -3.39
C ILE A 45 8.15 4.28 -3.36
N SER A 46 7.67 4.76 -4.52
CA SER A 46 6.50 5.64 -4.58
C SER A 46 5.24 4.99 -4.01
N PHE A 47 5.03 3.70 -4.31
CA PHE A 47 3.94 2.91 -3.75
C PHE A 47 4.03 2.80 -2.22
N LEU A 48 5.20 2.43 -1.69
CA LEU A 48 5.44 2.28 -0.26
C LEU A 48 5.33 3.62 0.49
N ILE A 49 5.80 4.73 -0.09
CA ILE A 49 5.61 6.06 0.48
C ILE A 49 4.12 6.39 0.56
N GLY A 50 3.36 6.18 -0.51
CA GLY A 50 1.91 6.43 -0.50
C GLY A 50 1.18 5.63 0.58
N ALA A 51 1.55 4.36 0.77
CA ALA A 51 1.03 3.53 1.85
C ALA A 51 1.47 4.04 3.23
N PHE A 52 2.75 4.41 3.39
CA PHE A 52 3.30 4.90 4.65
C PHE A 52 2.70 6.25 5.06
N THR A 53 2.46 7.17 4.13
CA THR A 53 1.83 8.46 4.45
C THR A 53 0.43 8.28 5.04
N ARG A 54 -0.31 7.23 4.64
CA ARG A 54 -1.67 6.96 5.13
C ARG A 54 -1.71 6.08 6.37
N PHE A 55 -0.85 5.07 6.43
CA PHE A 55 -0.97 3.99 7.42
C PHE A 55 0.33 3.72 8.17
N GLY A 56 1.35 4.56 7.94
CA GLY A 56 2.68 4.39 8.45
C GLY A 56 2.85 4.90 9.87
N LYS A 57 3.73 4.24 10.62
CA LYS A 57 4.22 4.70 11.91
C LYS A 57 5.73 4.52 11.98
N LYS A 58 6.39 5.36 12.77
CA LYS A 58 7.82 5.24 13.09
C LYS A 58 7.98 5.18 14.59
N ASN A 59 8.70 4.16 15.08
CA ASN A 59 9.15 4.07 16.46
C ASN A 59 10.67 3.81 16.45
N ASP A 60 11.45 4.82 16.85
CA ASP A 60 12.90 4.84 16.73
C ASP A 60 13.41 4.48 15.32
N ALA A 61 14.11 3.35 15.19
CA ALA A 61 14.65 2.83 13.94
C ALA A 61 13.68 1.91 13.19
N VAL A 62 12.55 1.54 13.80
CA VAL A 62 11.57 0.60 13.24
C VAL A 62 10.40 1.36 12.63
N TYR A 63 10.12 1.05 11.38
CA TYR A 63 9.00 1.59 10.63
C TYR A 63 7.92 0.53 10.51
N SER A 64 6.65 0.94 10.45
CA SER A 64 5.56 0.03 10.17
C SER A 64 4.53 0.62 9.22
N ILE A 65 3.83 -0.26 8.50
CA ILE A 65 2.64 0.07 7.70
C ILE A 65 1.52 -0.86 8.16
N ASN A 66 0.39 -0.28 8.56
CA ASN A 66 -0.82 -1.04 8.86
C ASN A 66 -1.64 -1.23 7.59
N GLY A 67 -2.00 -2.47 7.28
CA GLY A 67 -2.98 -2.81 6.26
C GLY A 67 -4.38 -2.87 6.87
N THR A 68 -5.37 -2.35 6.15
CA THR A 68 -6.80 -2.49 6.46
C THR A 68 -7.52 -3.34 5.40
N SER A 69 -6.77 -3.99 4.51
CA SER A 69 -7.27 -4.73 3.34
C SER A 69 -7.23 -6.25 3.54
N SER A 70 -7.46 -7.01 2.47
CA SER A 70 -7.19 -8.46 2.43
C SER A 70 -5.72 -8.78 2.69
N VAL A 71 -5.47 -10.03 3.11
CA VAL A 71 -4.14 -10.57 3.36
C VAL A 71 -3.28 -10.58 2.09
N GLU A 72 -3.83 -10.89 0.90
CA GLU A 72 -3.04 -10.84 -0.34
C GLU A 72 -2.52 -9.43 -0.62
N ASN A 73 -3.36 -8.42 -0.45
CA ASN A 73 -2.98 -7.03 -0.68
C ASN A 73 -1.91 -6.56 0.31
N PHE A 74 -1.99 -7.05 1.55
CA PHE A 74 -0.98 -6.75 2.56
C PHE A 74 0.40 -7.34 2.24
N LYS A 75 0.47 -8.56 1.70
CA LYS A 75 1.75 -9.23 1.33
C LYS A 75 2.56 -8.45 0.29
N ILE A 76 1.93 -7.55 -0.48
CA ILE A 76 2.60 -6.67 -1.44
C ILE A 76 3.65 -5.79 -0.74
N TYR A 77 3.34 -5.28 0.45
CA TYR A 77 4.27 -4.43 1.20
C TYR A 77 5.56 -5.19 1.53
N GLY A 78 5.43 -6.39 2.12
CA GLY A 78 6.57 -7.25 2.45
C GLY A 78 7.42 -7.59 1.24
N ARG A 79 6.80 -7.91 0.09
CA ARG A 79 7.52 -8.18 -1.16
C ARG A 79 8.35 -6.99 -1.62
N PHE A 80 7.76 -5.80 -1.71
CA PHE A 80 8.49 -4.60 -2.16
C PHE A 80 9.56 -4.15 -1.17
N LEU A 81 9.35 -4.33 0.13
CA LEU A 81 10.37 -4.07 1.15
C LEU A 81 11.58 -5.00 0.99
N LYS A 82 11.35 -6.29 0.70
CA LYS A 82 12.41 -7.27 0.39
C LYS A 82 13.18 -6.89 -0.88
N ASP A 83 12.48 -6.53 -1.95
CA ASP A 83 13.10 -6.09 -3.21
C ASP A 83 14.02 -4.88 -3.01
N LEU A 84 13.61 -3.96 -2.13
CA LEU A 84 14.38 -2.76 -1.79
C LEU A 84 15.46 -3.00 -0.72
N ARG A 85 15.71 -4.27 -0.35
CA ARG A 85 16.71 -4.69 0.64
C ARG A 85 16.53 -4.02 2.00
N CYS A 86 15.29 -3.88 2.44
CA CYS A 86 15.00 -3.49 3.83
C CYS A 86 15.32 -4.65 4.78
N ASN A 87 15.69 -4.32 6.02
CA ASN A 87 16.09 -5.31 7.03
C ASN A 87 14.96 -5.55 8.04
N GLU A 88 15.08 -6.63 8.82
CA GLU A 88 14.18 -6.94 9.95
C GLU A 88 12.68 -6.90 9.58
N ILE A 89 12.34 -7.39 8.37
CA ILE A 89 10.97 -7.37 7.86
C ILE A 89 10.16 -8.43 8.62
N ARG A 90 9.15 -7.98 9.37
CA ARG A 90 8.24 -8.85 10.12
C ARG A 90 6.79 -8.54 9.78
N GLU A 91 6.10 -9.53 9.26
CA GLU A 91 4.66 -9.48 8.97
C GLU A 91 3.87 -10.04 10.18
N VAL A 92 2.91 -9.27 10.67
CA VAL A 92 2.00 -9.66 11.75
C VAL A 92 0.59 -9.68 11.18
N ILE A 93 -0.05 -10.84 11.24
CA ILE A 93 -1.43 -11.08 10.80
C ILE A 93 -2.18 -11.61 12.00
N ILE A 94 -3.17 -10.86 12.49
CA ILE A 94 -4.06 -11.28 13.57
C ILE A 94 -5.45 -11.45 12.94
N GLU A 95 -5.88 -12.70 12.80
CA GLU A 95 -7.18 -13.05 12.27
C GLU A 95 -8.26 -12.83 13.34
N ALA A 96 -8.99 -11.74 13.21
CA ALA A 96 -10.12 -11.36 14.05
C ALA A 96 -11.22 -10.72 13.17
N VAL A 97 -12.38 -10.40 13.75
CA VAL A 97 -13.39 -9.54 13.08
C VAL A 97 -12.78 -8.15 12.93
N GLY A 98 -12.25 -7.87 11.73
CA GLY A 98 -11.33 -6.75 11.49
C GLY A 98 -9.87 -7.19 11.65
N PRO A 99 -9.28 -7.87 10.64
CA PRO A 99 -7.92 -8.38 10.75
C PRO A 99 -6.93 -7.23 10.95
N THR A 100 -6.02 -7.40 11.91
CA THR A 100 -4.89 -6.48 12.05
C THR A 100 -3.73 -7.01 11.23
N LEU A 101 -3.37 -6.26 10.19
CA LEU A 101 -2.26 -6.59 9.30
C LEU A 101 -1.19 -5.51 9.47
N THR A 102 0.00 -5.87 9.95
CA THR A 102 1.09 -4.89 10.14
C THR A 102 2.40 -5.44 9.64
N VAL A 103 3.08 -4.71 8.77
CA VAL A 103 4.46 -5.02 8.38
C VAL A 103 5.40 -4.06 9.11
N TYR A 104 6.34 -4.62 9.85
CA TYR A 104 7.44 -3.89 10.49
C TYR A 104 8.70 -4.06 9.65
N PHE A 105 9.55 -3.05 9.59
CA PHE A 105 10.80 -3.10 8.83
C PHE A 105 11.78 -2.01 9.27
N GLN A 106 13.06 -2.25 9.02
CA GLN A 106 14.10 -1.22 8.99
C GLN A 106 14.36 -0.82 7.53
N PRO A 107 14.14 0.44 7.13
CA PRO A 107 14.26 0.85 5.74
C PRO A 107 15.72 0.78 5.29
N SER A 108 15.94 0.36 4.05
CA SER A 108 17.22 0.59 3.38
C SER A 108 17.50 2.09 3.24
N ASP A 109 18.78 2.47 3.09
CA ASP A 109 19.17 3.88 2.91
C ASP A 109 18.42 4.56 1.77
N ARG A 110 18.10 3.80 0.72
CA ARG A 110 17.35 4.30 -0.42
C ARG A 110 15.92 4.67 -0.06
N LEU A 111 15.20 3.80 0.65
CA LEU A 111 13.81 4.06 1.06
C LEU A 111 13.75 5.11 2.19
N LYS A 112 14.70 5.06 3.13
CA LYS A 112 14.77 5.94 4.30
C LYS A 112 14.81 7.43 3.93
N LYS A 113 15.50 7.78 2.84
CA LYS A 113 15.57 9.15 2.31
C LYS A 113 14.19 9.76 2.06
N TYR A 114 13.26 8.95 1.59
CA TYR A 114 11.91 9.42 1.30
C TYR A 114 11.01 9.39 2.53
N LEU A 115 11.09 8.35 3.36
CA LEU A 115 10.26 8.22 4.56
C LEU A 115 10.52 9.33 5.58
N THR A 116 11.74 9.87 5.62
CA THR A 116 12.11 10.96 6.55
C THR A 116 11.37 12.27 6.23
N TYR A 117 10.94 12.47 4.98
CA TYR A 117 10.20 13.65 4.55
C TYR A 117 8.69 13.57 4.84
N TYR A 118 8.15 12.36 4.99
CA TYR A 118 6.71 12.08 5.12
C TYR A 118 6.35 11.46 6.47
N ILE A 119 7.08 11.77 7.54
CA ILE A 119 6.70 11.34 8.89
C ILE A 119 5.40 12.06 9.26
N PRO A 120 4.25 11.37 9.43
CA PRO A 120 3.00 12.02 9.83
C PRO A 120 3.21 12.72 11.17
N ASN A 121 2.82 14.00 11.28
CA ASN A 121 2.94 14.71 12.54
C ASN A 121 1.85 14.16 13.48
N PRO A 122 2.17 13.71 14.70
CA PRO A 122 1.17 13.20 15.64
C PRO A 122 0.08 14.21 16.03
N ARG A 123 0.18 15.48 15.59
CA ARG A 123 -0.85 16.51 15.74
C ARG A 123 -1.84 16.60 14.57
N ASP A 124 -1.69 15.77 13.54
CA ASP A 124 -2.59 15.75 12.38
C ASP A 124 -3.85 14.86 12.58
N TYR A 125 -4.12 14.44 13.83
CA TYR A 125 -5.29 13.66 14.25
C TYR A 125 -5.92 14.22 15.52
#